data_AF-A0A7C1WG01-F1
#
_entry.id   AF-A0A7C1WG01-F1
#
_cell.length_a   1.000
_cell.length_b   1.000
_cell.length_c   1.000
_cell.angle_alpha   90.00
_cell.angle_beta   90.00
_cell.angle_gamma   90.00
#
_symmetry.space_group_name_H-M   'P 1'
#
loop_
_entity.id
_entity.type
_entity.pdbx_description
1 polymer ?
#
loop_
_entity_poly.entity_id
_entity_poly.type
_entity_poly.pdbx_seq_one_letter_code
_entity_poly.pdbx_strand_id
1 'polypeptide(L)'
;MYKVANSAIHGKGLFATTRIKKGTLIGNVKGKKTKRNGDYVLWISDKQGFLVQNEMKYINHSSKPNAAYYDDLTVVALKNIKAGEEITHHYQTDFDE
;
A
#
# COMPACT_ATOMS: atom_id res chain seq x y z
N MET A 1 -13.81 3.93 -3.49
CA MET A 1 -13.70 4.02 -2.01
C MET A 1 -12.46 4.79 -1.55
N TYR A 2 -11.57 5.17 -2.47
CA TYR A 2 -10.38 5.96 -2.18
C TYR A 2 -10.13 6.97 -3.32
N LYS A 3 -9.18 7.89 -3.11
CA LYS A 3 -8.69 8.85 -4.11
C LYS A 3 -7.20 9.11 -3.91
N VAL A 4 -6.51 9.56 -4.94
CA VAL A 4 -5.13 10.04 -4.83
C VAL A 4 -5.13 11.54 -4.52
N ALA A 5 -4.33 11.96 -3.54
CA ALA A 5 -4.14 13.38 -3.19
C ALA A 5 -2.71 13.62 -2.69
N ASN A 6 -2.33 14.88 -2.45
CA ASN A 6 -1.04 15.20 -1.83
C ASN A 6 -1.01 14.67 -0.39
N SER A 7 0.09 14.01 -0.04
CA SER A 7 0.29 13.43 1.29
C SER A 7 1.13 14.35 2.17
N ALA A 8 0.80 14.37 3.46
CA ALA A 8 1.66 14.99 4.47
C ALA A 8 2.85 14.11 4.85
N ILE A 9 2.83 12.82 4.49
CA ILE A 9 3.91 11.86 4.71
C ILE A 9 4.95 12.00 3.60
N HIS A 10 4.55 11.75 2.35
CA HIS A 10 5.45 11.80 1.20
C HIS A 10 4.69 11.91 -0.12
N GLY A 11 5.05 12.90 -0.95
CA GLY A 11 4.55 13.06 -2.32
C GLY A 11 3.02 12.95 -2.43
N LYS A 12 2.55 11.87 -3.07
CA LYS A 12 1.12 11.54 -3.19
C LYS A 12 0.77 10.37 -2.26
N GLY A 13 -0.43 10.43 -1.69
CA GLY A 13 -1.02 9.41 -0.85
C GLY A 13 -2.33 8.88 -1.42
N LEU A 14 -2.73 7.70 -0.96
CA LEU A 14 -4.05 7.12 -1.21
C LEU A 14 -4.96 7.39 0.00
N PHE A 15 -6.09 8.06 -0.20
CA PHE A 15 -6.97 8.51 0.89
C PHE A 15 -8.34 7.86 0.77
N ALA A 16 -8.89 7.38 1.88
CA ALA A 16 -10.24 6.84 1.91
C ALA A 16 -11.28 7.94 1.61
N THR A 17 -12.23 7.70 0.70
CA THR A 17 -13.32 8.65 0.41
C THR A 17 -14.58 8.37 1.23
N THR A 18 -14.63 7.21 1.87
CA THR A 18 -15.68 6.78 2.78
C THR A 18 -15.06 5.94 3.90
N ARG A 19 -15.83 5.61 4.94
CA ARG A 19 -15.37 4.69 5.98
C ARG A 19 -15.09 3.31 5.37
N ILE A 20 -13.89 2.78 5.60
CA ILE A 20 -13.49 1.42 5.23
C ILE A 20 -13.44 0.59 6.51
N LYS A 21 -14.14 -0.55 6.55
CA LYS A 21 -14.14 -1.43 7.73
C LYS A 21 -12.89 -2.31 7.73
N LYS A 22 -12.43 -2.70 8.93
CA LYS A 22 -11.41 -3.76 9.07
C LYS A 22 -11.77 -4.99 8.22
N GLY A 23 -10.78 -5.58 7.55
CA GLY A 23 -10.94 -6.75 6.69
C GLY A 23 -11.51 -6.45 5.30
N THR A 24 -11.79 -5.18 4.98
CA THR A 24 -12.28 -4.82 3.64
C THR A 24 -11.16 -4.90 2.62
N LEU A 25 -11.40 -5.58 1.50
CA LEU A 25 -10.56 -5.53 0.31
C LEU A 25 -10.61 -4.12 -0.28
N ILE A 26 -9.49 -3.39 -0.20
CA ILE A 26 -9.33 -2.04 -0.74
C ILE A 26 -9.13 -2.11 -2.25
N GLY A 27 -8.34 -3.08 -2.72
CA GLY A 27 -8.19 -3.39 -4.13
C GLY A 27 -7.07 -4.38 -4.41
N ASN A 28 -6.76 -4.56 -5.69
CA ASN A 28 -5.72 -5.47 -6.16
C ASN A 28 -4.55 -4.67 -6.73
N VAL A 29 -3.33 -5.09 -6.44
CA VAL A 29 -2.11 -4.55 -7.04
C VAL A 29 -2.06 -4.99 -8.50
N LYS A 30 -1.88 -4.02 -9.41
CA LYS A 30 -1.68 -4.28 -10.83
C LYS A 30 -0.31 -3.78 -11.24
N GLY A 31 0.38 -4.56 -12.05
CA GLY A 31 1.74 -4.24 -12.42
C GLY A 31 2.45 -5.43 -13.06
N LYS A 32 3.78 -5.42 -12.96
CA LYS A 32 4.62 -6.45 -13.59
C LYS A 32 5.70 -6.94 -12.64
N LYS A 33 6.01 -8.22 -12.75
CA LYS A 33 7.20 -8.82 -12.12
C LYS A 33 8.47 -8.11 -12.59
N THR A 34 9.38 -7.84 -11.66
CA THR A 34 10.68 -7.22 -11.93
C THR A 34 11.76 -7.84 -11.05
N LYS A 35 13.02 -7.78 -11.51
CA LYS A 35 14.21 -8.08 -10.71
C LYS A 35 14.99 -6.81 -10.34
N ARG A 36 14.59 -5.66 -10.89
CA ARG A 36 15.22 -4.37 -10.65
C ARG A 36 14.52 -3.67 -9.50
N ASN A 37 15.31 -3.18 -8.56
CA ASN A 37 14.82 -2.30 -7.50
C ASN A 37 14.46 -0.92 -8.06
N GLY A 38 13.65 -0.16 -7.33
CA GLY A 38 13.28 1.21 -7.67
C GLY A 38 11.96 1.62 -7.04
N ASP A 39 11.52 2.83 -7.34
CA ASP A 39 10.27 3.36 -6.83
C ASP A 39 9.09 2.44 -7.20
N TYR A 40 8.17 2.29 -6.26
CA TYR A 40 6.95 1.48 -6.42
C TYR A 40 7.19 -0.02 -6.64
N VAL A 41 8.38 -0.53 -6.36
CA VAL A 41 8.66 -1.97 -6.36
C VAL A 41 8.35 -2.55 -4.98
N LEU A 42 7.41 -3.48 -4.93
CA LEU A 42 7.17 -4.33 -3.76
C LEU A 42 7.98 -5.60 -3.90
N TRP A 43 8.83 -5.92 -2.94
CA TRP A 43 9.52 -7.21 -2.91
C TRP A 43 8.59 -8.26 -2.27
N ILE A 44 8.24 -9.29 -3.05
CA ILE A 44 7.38 -10.40 -2.62
C ILE A 44 8.18 -11.67 -2.30
N SER A 45 9.49 -11.64 -2.55
CA SER A 45 10.51 -12.60 -2.09
C SER A 45 11.88 -12.00 -2.40
N ASP A 46 12.97 -12.56 -1.84
CA ASP A 46 14.35 -12.12 -2.06
C ASP A 46 14.75 -12.03 -3.54
N LYS A 47 14.06 -12.80 -4.39
CA LYS A 47 14.37 -12.90 -5.82
C LYS A 47 13.34 -12.21 -6.68
N GLN A 48 12.20 -11.76 -6.18
CA GLN A 48 11.10 -11.27 -7.03
C GLN A 48 10.49 -9.98 -6.49
N GLY A 49 10.68 -8.90 -7.26
CA GLY A 49 9.94 -7.66 -7.09
C GLY A 49 8.69 -7.62 -7.97
N PHE A 50 7.76 -6.75 -7.61
CA PHE A 50 6.57 -6.44 -8.38
C PHE A 50 6.47 -4.92 -8.51
N LEU A 51 6.67 -4.40 -9.73
CA LEU A 51 6.53 -2.98 -10.00
C LEU A 51 5.04 -2.65 -10.07
N VAL A 52 4.56 -1.90 -9.08
CA VAL A 52 3.16 -1.47 -8.99
C VAL A 52 2.90 -0.35 -10.00
N GLN A 53 1.87 -0.52 -10.83
CA GLN A 53 1.54 0.42 -11.91
C GLN A 53 0.17 1.09 -11.72
N ASN A 54 -0.71 0.55 -10.86
CA ASN A 54 -1.94 1.20 -10.48
C ASN A 54 -1.78 2.10 -9.25
N GLU A 55 -2.88 2.72 -8.82
CA GLU A 55 -2.93 3.70 -7.72
C GLU A 55 -2.46 3.15 -6.36
N MET A 56 -2.39 1.82 -6.21
CA MET A 56 -1.83 1.19 -5.01
C MET A 56 -0.38 1.61 -4.77
N LYS A 57 0.34 2.07 -5.79
CA LYS A 57 1.69 2.61 -5.63
C LYS A 57 1.79 3.87 -4.74
N TYR A 58 0.67 4.52 -4.46
CA TYR A 58 0.60 5.71 -3.60
C TYR A 58 0.21 5.40 -2.14
N ILE A 59 0.17 4.12 -1.75
CA ILE A 59 0.02 3.77 -0.33
C ILE A 59 1.38 3.98 0.33
N ASN A 60 1.48 4.99 1.18
CA ASN A 60 2.72 5.35 1.84
C ASN A 60 3.07 4.45 3.03
N HIS A 61 4.32 4.54 3.47
CA HIS A 61 4.79 3.91 4.69
C HIS A 61 4.19 4.56 5.95
N SER A 62 3.86 3.73 6.94
CA SER A 62 3.71 4.17 8.33
C SER A 62 4.08 3.05 9.30
N SER A 63 4.73 3.39 10.41
CA SER A 63 4.99 2.47 11.53
C SER A 63 3.73 2.06 12.29
N LYS A 64 2.60 2.76 12.09
CA LYS A 64 1.28 2.43 12.64
C LYS A 64 0.24 2.24 11.52
N PRO A 65 0.50 1.30 10.59
CA PRO A 65 -0.25 1.21 9.34
C PRO A 65 -1.73 0.89 9.56
N ASN A 66 -2.52 1.10 8.52
CA ASN A 66 -3.94 0.77 8.51
C ASN A 66 -4.36 -0.18 7.37
N ALA A 67 -3.44 -0.54 6.48
CA ALA A 67 -3.60 -1.57 5.44
C ALA A 67 -2.35 -2.44 5.29
N ALA A 68 -2.49 -3.58 4.62
CA ALA A 68 -1.40 -4.47 4.25
C ALA A 68 -1.55 -4.95 2.81
N TYR A 69 -0.41 -5.22 2.17
CA TYR A 69 -0.32 -6.01 0.95
C TYR A 69 -0.18 -7.48 1.32
N TYR A 70 -0.84 -8.35 0.57
CA TYR A 70 -0.71 -9.81 0.70
C TYR A 70 -0.04 -10.40 -0.55
N ASP A 71 0.46 -11.64 -0.40
CA ASP A 71 1.18 -12.36 -1.46
C ASP A 71 0.34 -12.62 -2.73
N ASP A 72 -0.98 -12.66 -2.56
CA ASP A 72 -1.96 -12.77 -3.65
C ASP A 72 -2.23 -11.45 -4.38
N LEU A 73 -1.43 -10.42 -4.09
CA LEU A 73 -1.53 -9.06 -4.63
C LEU A 73 -2.81 -8.32 -4.20
N THR A 74 -3.47 -8.74 -3.12
CA THR A 74 -4.56 -7.97 -2.53
C THR A 74 -4.07 -6.94 -1.53
N VAL A 75 -4.84 -5.85 -1.38
CA VAL A 75 -4.63 -4.84 -0.34
C VAL A 75 -5.86 -4.83 0.56
N VAL A 76 -5.66 -5.08 1.86
CA VAL A 76 -6.77 -5.21 2.82
C VAL A 76 -6.57 -4.28 4.02
N ALA A 77 -7.67 -3.70 4.51
CA ALA A 77 -7.67 -2.87 5.70
C ALA A 77 -7.41 -3.67 6.98
N LEU A 78 -6.38 -3.31 7.75
CA LEU A 78 -6.02 -3.95 9.03
C LEU A 78 -6.88 -3.46 10.20
N LYS A 79 -7.43 -2.25 10.09
CA LYS A 79 -8.33 -1.61 11.06
C LYS A 79 -9.38 -0.77 10.33
N ASN A 80 -10.33 -0.20 11.07
CA ASN A 80 -11.27 0.75 10.47
C ASN A 80 -10.52 2.00 10.03
N ILE A 81 -10.74 2.45 8.79
CA ILE A 81 -10.15 3.65 8.21
C ILE A 81 -11.28 4.68 8.01
N LYS A 82 -11.11 5.89 8.52
CA LYS A 82 -12.11 6.95 8.41
C LYS A 82 -12.10 7.56 7.01
N ALA A 83 -13.22 8.15 6.59
CA ALA A 83 -13.21 9.01 5.40
C ALA A 83 -12.21 10.15 5.60
N GLY A 84 -11.37 10.40 4.60
CA GLY A 84 -10.29 11.39 4.63
C GLY A 84 -8.97 10.89 5.23
N GLU A 85 -8.94 9.71 5.86
CA GLU A 85 -7.70 9.14 6.40
C GLU A 85 -6.82 8.56 5.28
N GLU A 86 -5.50 8.75 5.40
CA GLU A 86 -4.53 8.18 4.48
C GLU A 86 -4.37 6.68 4.72
N ILE A 87 -4.42 5.91 3.64
CA ILE A 87 -4.20 4.47 3.62
C ILE A 87 -2.68 4.26 3.57
N THR A 88 -2.16 3.55 4.57
CA THR A 88 -0.72 3.33 4.77
C THR A 88 -0.43 1.87 5.07
N HIS A 89 0.78 1.43 4.74
CA HIS A 89 1.27 0.09 5.06
C HIS A 89 2.62 0.13 5.76
N HIS A 90 2.97 -0.95 6.47
CA HIS A 90 4.35 -1.11 6.94
C HIS A 90 5.20 -1.57 5.77
N TYR A 91 6.36 -0.95 5.60
CA TYR A 91 7.38 -1.53 4.74
C TYR A 91 7.98 -2.63 5.61
N GLN A 92 7.74 -3.90 5.32
CA GLN A 92 8.59 -4.95 5.89
C GLN A 92 9.91 -4.81 5.16
N THR A 93 10.84 -4.07 5.76
CA THR A 93 12.24 -4.13 5.43
C THR A 93 12.86 -5.12 6.40
N ASP A 94 13.67 -6.07 5.91
CA ASP A 94 14.46 -7.00 6.73
C ASP A 94 15.53 -6.30 7.62
N PHE A 95 15.35 -5.00 7.90
CA PHE A 95 16.23 -4.14 8.67
C PHE A 95 15.60 -3.62 9.97
N ASP A 96 14.38 -4.06 10.31
CA ASP A 96 13.80 -3.81 11.64
C ASP A 96 14.27 -4.91 12.62
N GLU A 97 15.56 -4.86 13.00
CA GLU A 97 16.08 -5.45 14.26
C GLU A 97 16.12 -4.39 15.36
#